data_AF-A0A6J4V9D2-F1
#
_entry.id   AF-A0A6J4V9D2-F1
#
_cell.length_a   1.000
_cell.length_b   1.000
_cell.length_c   1.000
_cell.angle_alpha   90.00
_cell.angle_beta   90.00
_cell.angle_gamma   90.00
#
_symmetry.space_group_name_H-M   'P 1'
#
loop_
_entity.id
_entity.type
_entity.pdbx_description
1 polymer ?
#
loop_
_entity_poly.entity_id
_entity_poly.type
_entity_poly.pdbx_seq_one_letter_code
_entity_poly.pdbx_strand_id
1 'polypeptide(L)' 'MDHDDEGVPLAQEIVLRRIGQMEGRADMMPLTDADYARLRALILGRTVSTGDEFEIFEIIEIVPPDEPAIVGDETTVEFA' A
#
# COMPACT_ATOMS: atom_id res chain seq x y z
N MET A 1 -23.05 3.83 25.66
CA MET A 1 -22.86 4.57 24.40
C MET A 1 -21.65 3.97 23.76
N ASP A 2 -21.91 3.26 22.69
CA ASP A 2 -21.03 2.53 21.80
C ASP A 2 -19.68 3.23 21.57
N HIS A 3 -18.62 2.42 21.61
CA HIS A 3 -17.50 2.50 20.69
C HIS A 3 -16.80 1.14 20.78
N ASP A 4 -17.36 0.16 20.07
CA ASP A 4 -16.55 -0.87 19.44
C ASP A 4 -15.62 -0.16 18.41
N ASP A 5 -14.66 0.64 18.90
CA ASP A 5 -13.58 1.21 18.10
C ASP A 5 -12.50 0.11 18.02
N GLU A 6 -12.89 -0.98 17.37
CA GLU A 6 -12.10 -2.18 17.22
C GLU A 6 -10.95 -1.90 16.25
N GLY A 7 -9.82 -1.45 16.81
CA GLY A 7 -8.58 -2.21 16.73
C GLY A 7 -8.09 -2.63 15.36
N VAL A 8 -8.20 -1.77 14.34
CA VAL A 8 -7.56 -2.03 13.04
C VAL A 8 -6.05 -2.22 13.28
N PRO A 9 -5.48 -3.40 12.97
CA PRO A 9 -4.08 -3.68 13.26
C PRO A 9 -3.15 -2.82 12.40
N LEU A 10 -1.96 -2.55 12.92
CA LEU A 10 -0.90 -1.91 12.14
C LEU A 10 -0.26 -2.93 11.20
N ALA A 11 -0.21 -2.60 9.92
CA ALA A 11 0.57 -3.36 8.96
C ALA A 11 2.06 -3.22 9.31
N GLN A 12 2.78 -4.33 9.42
CA GLN A 12 4.24 -4.32 9.53
C GLN A 12 4.87 -4.13 8.16
N GLU A 13 4.27 -4.76 7.15
CA GLU A 13 4.71 -4.66 5.77
C GLU A 13 3.52 -4.72 4.82
N ILE A 14 3.63 -4.05 3.69
CA ILE A 14 2.68 -4.12 2.59
C ILE A 14 3.43 -4.31 1.28
N VAL A 15 2.91 -5.17 0.41
CA VAL A 15 3.49 -5.43 -0.91
C VAL A 15 2.60 -4.81 -1.97
N LEU A 16 3.21 -3.97 -2.79
CA LEU A 16 2.56 -3.26 -3.88
C LEU A 16 2.95 -3.88 -5.22
N ARG A 17 1.96 -4.00 -6.10
CA ARG A 17 2.16 -4.38 -7.50
C ARG A 17 1.73 -3.24 -8.40
N ARG A 18 2.51 -2.95 -9.43
CA ARG A 18 2.12 -1.94 -10.43
C ARG A 18 0.99 -2.48 -11.32
N ILE A 19 -0.12 -1.75 -11.41
CA ILE A 19 -1.27 -1.99 -12.28
C ILE A 19 -1.30 -0.96 -13.43
N GLY A 20 -1.78 -1.37 -14.61
CA GLY A 20 -2.03 -0.43 -15.71
C GLY A 20 -0.90 -0.24 -16.75
N GLN A 21 -0.24 -1.31 -17.19
CA GLN A 21 0.43 -1.33 -18.51
C GLN A 21 -0.42 -2.08 -19.54
N MET A 22 -1.60 -1.56 -19.89
CA MET A 22 -2.24 -1.89 -21.16
C MET A 22 -2.24 -0.64 -22.03
N GLU A 23 -1.52 -0.76 -23.14
CA GLU A 23 -1.46 0.16 -24.29
C GLU A 23 -0.60 1.43 -24.15
N GLY A 24 0.70 1.25 -24.43
CA GLY A 24 1.47 2.23 -25.19
C GLY A 24 2.52 3.01 -24.42
N ARG A 25 3.78 2.53 -24.47
CA ARG A 25 4.98 3.39 -24.41
C ARG A 25 5.09 4.36 -23.22
N ALA A 26 4.75 3.94 -22.01
CA ALA A 26 5.31 4.56 -20.81
C ALA A 26 6.36 3.60 -20.25
N ASP A 27 7.60 3.86 -20.64
CA ASP A 27 8.86 3.43 -20.05
C ASP A 27 8.72 2.65 -18.73
N MET A 28 9.17 1.39 -18.75
CA MET A 28 9.50 0.62 -17.54
C MET A 28 10.72 1.27 -16.86
N MET A 29 10.64 2.55 -16.50
CA MET A 29 11.63 3.12 -15.61
C MET A 29 11.52 2.40 -14.27
N PRO A 30 12.66 1.94 -13.71
CA PRO A 30 12.66 1.43 -12.35
C PRO A 30 12.08 2.50 -11.44
N LEU A 31 11.28 2.07 -10.45
CA LEU A 31 10.78 2.99 -9.44
C LEU A 31 11.99 3.66 -8.79
N THR A 32 11.96 4.99 -8.76
CA THR A 32 12.97 5.75 -8.06
C THR A 32 12.63 5.78 -6.57
N ASP A 33 13.62 6.04 -5.71
CA ASP A 33 13.37 6.30 -4.29
C ASP A 33 12.33 7.41 -4.05
N ALA A 34 12.21 8.37 -4.98
CA ALA A 34 11.20 9.42 -4.93
C ALA A 34 9.78 8.89 -5.17
N ASP A 35 9.61 7.93 -6.09
CA ASP A 35 8.33 7.26 -6.32
C ASP A 35 7.92 6.46 -5.08
N TYR A 36 8.88 5.75 -4.48
CA TYR A 36 8.70 5.02 -3.23
C TYR A 36 8.25 5.94 -2.09
N ALA A 37 8.97 7.04 -1.86
CA ALA A 37 8.65 7.99 -0.81
C ALA A 37 7.28 8.64 -1.01
N ARG A 38 6.92 8.95 -2.26
CA ARG A 38 5.60 9.49 -2.61
C ARG A 38 4.48 8.48 -2.33
N LEU A 39 4.67 7.22 -2.73
CA LEU A 39 3.69 6.15 -2.47
C LEU A 39 3.51 5.90 -0.99
N ARG A 40 4.61 5.79 -0.24
CA ARG A 40 4.56 5.67 1.22
C ARG A 40 3.79 6.84 1.84
N ALA A 41 4.07 8.07 1.42
CA ALA A 41 3.36 9.25 1.92
C ALA A 41 1.85 9.26 1.57
N LEU A 42 1.46 8.67 0.44
CA LEU A 42 0.07 8.61 -0.01
C LEU A 42 -0.80 7.67 0.86
N ILE A 43 -0.20 6.58 1.33
CA ILE A 43 -0.90 5.51 2.07
C ILE A 43 -0.66 5.58 3.59
N LEU A 44 0.35 6.33 4.04
CA LEU A 44 0.65 6.53 5.45
C LEU A 44 -0.56 7.09 6.22
N GLY A 45 -0.87 6.46 7.35
CA GLY A 45 -2.01 6.78 8.20
C GLY A 45 -3.36 6.36 7.65
N ARG A 46 -3.41 5.67 6.50
CA ARG A 46 -4.65 5.16 5.90
C ARG A 46 -4.85 3.70 6.29
N THR A 47 -6.12 3.34 6.38
CA THR A 47 -6.56 1.95 6.47
C THR A 47 -6.64 1.38 5.06
N VAL A 48 -5.99 0.24 4.83
CA VAL A 48 -5.84 -0.40 3.53
C VAL A 48 -6.17 -1.89 3.59
N SER A 49 -6.62 -2.46 2.47
CA SER A 49 -6.90 -3.88 2.30
C SER A 49 -6.22 -4.43 1.04
N THR A 50 -6.11 -5.75 0.94
CA THR A 50 -5.64 -6.38 -0.31
C THR A 50 -6.61 -6.07 -1.45
N GLY A 51 -6.07 -5.64 -2.58
CA GLY A 51 -6.82 -5.17 -3.74
C GLY A 51 -7.11 -3.66 -3.75
N ASP A 52 -6.73 -2.90 -2.72
CA ASP A 52 -6.80 -1.43 -2.78
C ASP A 52 -5.82 -0.89 -3.84
N GLU A 53 -6.34 -0.01 -4.70
CA GLU A 53 -5.61 0.58 -5.82
C GLU A 53 -5.20 2.03 -5.50
N PHE A 54 -3.91 2.33 -5.65
CA PHE A 54 -3.29 3.64 -5.44
C PHE A 54 -2.51 4.10 -6.69
N GLU A 55 -3.04 5.11 -7.38
CA GLU A 55 -2.49 5.62 -8.65
C GLU A 55 -2.34 4.51 -9.71
N ILE A 56 -1.15 3.91 -9.82
CA ILE A 56 -0.81 2.82 -10.72
C ILE A 56 -0.32 1.59 -9.95
N PHE A 57 -0.66 1.47 -8.66
CA PHE A 57 -0.29 0.36 -7.80
C PHE A 57 -1.52 -0.26 -7.17
N GLU A 58 -1.41 -1.52 -6.80
CA GLU A 58 -2.42 -2.30 -6.09
C GLU A 58 -1.71 -2.99 -4.92
N ILE A 59 -2.32 -2.97 -3.75
CA ILE A 59 -1.86 -3.79 -2.63
C ILE A 59 -2.19 -5.24 -2.94
N ILE A 60 -1.17 -6.08 -3.01
CA ILE A 60 -1.34 -7.52 -3.26
C ILE A 60 -1.10 -8.38 -2.02
N GLU A 61 -0.46 -7.82 -0.99
CA GLU A 61 -0.21 -8.51 0.28
C GLU A 61 -0.07 -7.50 1.43
N ILE A 62 -0.52 -7.89 2.61
CA ILE A 62 -0.35 -7.18 3.88
C ILE A 62 0.20 -8.18 4.89
N VAL A 63 1.20 -7.79 5.66
CA VAL A 63 1.83 -8.62 6.70
C VAL A 63 1.75 -7.89 8.05
N PRO A 64 1.18 -8.50 9.10
CA PRO A 64 0.44 -9.76 9.09
C PRO A 64 -0.84 -9.65 8.22
N PRO A 65 -1.39 -10.77 7.72
CA PRO A 65 -2.53 -10.78 6.78
C PRO A 65 -3.87 -10.36 7.41
N ASP A 66 -3.83 -9.64 8.53
CA ASP A 66 -5.00 -9.07 9.15
C ASP A 66 -5.39 -7.80 8.39
N GLU A 67 -6.37 -7.94 7.51
CA GLU A 67 -6.96 -6.85 6.74
C GLU A 67 -8.40 -6.54 7.21
N PRO A 68 -8.83 -5.27 7.23
CA PRO A 68 -8.06 -4.07 6.87
C PRO A 68 -6.97 -3.73 7.89
N ALA A 69 -5.89 -3.08 7.46
CA ALA A 69 -4.75 -2.68 8.30
C ALA A 69 -4.42 -1.19 8.17
N ILE A 70 -3.90 -0.56 9.22
CA ILE A 70 -3.39 0.82 9.17
C ILE A 70 -1.92 0.80 8.74
N VAL A 71 -1.56 1.65 7.77
CA VAL A 71 -0.16 1.91 7.45
C VAL A 71 0.41 2.92 8.44
N GLY A 72 1.31 2.47 9.32
CA GLY A 72 2.04 3.31 10.25
C GLY A 72 3.37 3.81 9.70
N ASP A 73 4.06 4.66 10.47
CA ASP A 73 5.40 5.14 10.08
C ASP A 73 6.43 4.00 10.09
N GLU A 74 6.22 2.96 10.90
CA GLU A 74 7.08 1.78 10.96
C GLU A 74 6.73 0.72 9.90
N THR A 75 5.67 0.92 9.10
CA THR A 75 5.28 -0.01 8.05
C THR A 75 6.27 0.03 6.89
N THR A 76 6.79 -1.14 6.54
CA THR A 76 7.64 -1.34 5.37
C THR A 76 6.78 -1.46 4.12
N VAL A 77 7.17 -0.80 3.04
CA VAL A 77 6.50 -0.96 1.73
C VAL A 77 7.45 -1.74 0.82
N GLU A 78 6.99 -2.82 0.23
CA GLU A 78 7.74 -3.64 -0.72
C GLU A 78 7.07 -3.60 -2.09
N PHE A 79 7.85 -3.87 -3.15
CA PHE A 79 7.35 -3.93 -4.52
C PHE A 79 7.67 -5.29 -5.12
N ALA A 80 6.64 -5.95 -5.66
CA ALA A 80 6.76 -7.25 -6.33
C ALA A 80 7.13 -7.13 -7.82
#